data_AF-A0A538PIA6-F1
#
_entry.id   AF-A0A538PIA6-F1
#
_cell.length_a   1.000
_cell.length_b   1.000
_cell.length_c   1.000
_cell.angle_alpha   90.00
_cell.angle_beta   90.00
_cell.angle_gamma   90.00
#
_symmetry.space_group_name_H-M   'P 1'
#
loop_
_entity.id
_entity.type
_entity.pdbx_description
1 polymer ?
#
loop_
_entity_poly.entity_id
_entity_poly.type
_entity_poly.pdbx_seq_one_letter_code
_entity_poly.pdbx_strand_id
1 'polypeptide(L)'
;NIDADGVEDVWPYERILGHEVTVKTLGLALVYELQSLLVARLGANFRNLIAHDLLSPDALRSETAFYLWWLLLRLIALPTPKMATFVERRSK
;
A
#
# COMPACT_ATOMS: atom_id res chain seq x y z
N ASN A 1 14.16 8.08 -11.09
CA ASN A 1 15.07 6.97 -10.78
C ASN A 1 15.93 6.78 -12.02
N ILE A 2 16.95 7.63 -12.21
CA ILE A 2 17.63 7.76 -13.51
C ILE A 2 19.11 7.46 -13.28
N ASP A 3 19.67 6.56 -14.07
CA ASP A 3 21.09 6.24 -14.01
C ASP A 3 21.96 7.32 -14.68
N ALA A 4 23.28 7.12 -14.68
CA ALA A 4 24.23 8.05 -15.25
C ALA A 4 24.10 8.21 -16.78
N ASP A 5 23.50 7.22 -17.45
CA ASP A 5 23.27 7.19 -18.89
C ASP A 5 21.89 7.77 -19.26
N GLY A 6 21.11 8.24 -18.27
CA GLY A 6 19.80 8.84 -18.48
C GLY A 6 18.67 7.82 -18.60
N VAL A 7 18.92 6.54 -18.31
CA VAL A 7 17.91 5.48 -18.38
C VAL A 7 17.14 5.43 -17.06
N GLU A 8 15.81 5.42 -17.16
CA GLU A 8 14.94 5.22 -16.00
C GLU A 8 14.64 3.74 -15.80
N ASP A 9 15.11 3.20 -14.68
CA ASP A 9 14.82 1.82 -14.29
C ASP A 9 13.38 1.68 -13.78
N VAL A 10 12.74 0.56 -14.08
CA VAL A 10 11.44 0.25 -13.48
C VAL A 10 11.66 -0.27 -12.07
N TRP A 11 11.13 0.44 -11.07
CA TRP A 11 11.15 -0.07 -9.70
C TRP A 11 9.99 -1.04 -9.46
N PRO A 12 10.28 -2.29 -9.02
CA PRO A 12 9.23 -3.19 -8.56
C PRO A 12 8.59 -2.61 -7.29
N TYR A 13 7.33 -2.96 -7.05
CA TYR A 13 6.54 -2.37 -5.98
C TYR A 13 7.14 -2.67 -4.58
N GLU A 14 7.75 -3.85 -4.44
CA GLU A 14 8.62 -4.26 -3.33
C GLU A 14 9.67 -3.18 -3.00
N ARG A 15 10.39 -2.71 -4.04
CA ARG A 15 11.47 -1.74 -3.93
C ARG A 15 10.94 -0.35 -3.61
N ILE A 16 9.82 0.04 -4.21
CA ILE A 16 9.16 1.32 -3.91
C ILE A 16 8.75 1.38 -2.44
N LEU A 17 8.11 0.33 -1.93
CA LEU A 17 7.68 0.26 -0.53
C LEU A 17 8.87 0.22 0.44
N GLY A 18 9.95 -0.47 0.06
CA GLY A 18 11.18 -0.53 0.85
C GLY A 18 12.07 0.73 0.78
N HIS A 19 11.76 1.69 -0.09
CA HIS A 19 12.57 2.89 -0.26
C HIS A 19 12.50 3.79 0.97
N GLU A 20 13.63 4.39 1.35
CA GLU A 20 13.76 5.23 2.56
C GLU A 20 12.74 6.36 2.63
N VAL A 21 12.48 7.04 1.49
CA VAL A 21 11.48 8.12 1.40
C VAL A 21 10.07 7.58 1.69
N THR A 22 9.74 6.38 1.22
CA THR A 22 8.43 5.76 1.44
C THR A 22 8.25 5.41 2.90
N VAL A 23 9.26 4.77 3.52
CA VAL A 23 9.24 4.43 4.95
C VAL A 23 9.16 5.68 5.82
N LYS A 24 9.89 6.75 5.46
CA LYS A 24 9.84 8.03 6.16
C LYS A 24 8.47 8.71 6.06
N THR A 25 7.80 8.58 4.92
CA THR A 25 6.52 9.26 4.66
C THR A 25 5.33 8.51 5.24
N LEU A 26 5.29 7.19 5.05
CA LEU A 26 4.15 6.35 5.44
C LEU A 26 4.31 5.74 6.84
N GLY A 27 5.55 5.69 7.35
CA GLY A 27 5.89 4.98 8.58
C GLY A 27 6.08 3.48 8.35
N LEU A 28 6.92 2.87 9.18
CA LEU A 28 7.31 1.47 9.07
C LEU A 28 6.12 0.50 9.14
N ALA A 29 5.16 0.76 10.03
CA ALA A 29 4.00 -0.11 10.22
C ALA A 29 3.14 -0.20 8.94
N LEU A 30 2.79 0.95 8.36
CA LEU A 30 1.96 0.99 7.15
C LEU A 30 2.68 0.37 5.94
N VAL A 31 3.99 0.59 5.81
CA VAL A 31 4.80 -0.08 4.78
C VAL A 31 4.77 -1.59 4.94
N TYR A 32 4.95 -2.09 6.16
CA TYR A 32 4.92 -3.53 6.44
C TYR A 32 3.56 -4.15 6.11
N GLU A 33 2.46 -3.47 6.43
CA GLU A 33 1.11 -3.91 6.09
C GLU A 33 0.91 -3.99 4.57
N LEU A 34 1.32 -2.96 3.83
CA LEU A 34 1.23 -2.93 2.37
C LEU A 34 2.07 -4.04 1.72
N GLN A 35 3.29 -4.25 2.20
CA GLN A 35 4.15 -5.33 1.72
C GLN A 35 3.49 -6.69 1.97
N SER A 36 3.00 -6.93 3.18
CA SER A 36 2.39 -8.21 3.57
C SER A 36 1.12 -8.54 2.80
N LEU A 37 0.30 -7.53 2.50
CA LEU A 37 -0.98 -7.73 1.81
C LEU A 37 -0.83 -7.82 0.29
N LEU A 38 0.04 -7.00 -0.30
CA LEU A 38 0.09 -6.85 -1.76
C LEU A 38 1.20 -7.70 -2.40
N VAL A 39 2.29 -7.95 -1.68
CA VAL A 39 3.58 -8.23 -2.32
C VAL A 39 4.30 -9.47 -1.76
N ALA A 40 4.21 -9.67 -0.45
CA ALA A 40 5.00 -10.68 0.23
C ALA A 40 4.64 -12.09 -0.23
N ARG A 41 5.68 -12.89 -0.55
CA ARG A 41 5.52 -14.28 -0.99
C ARG A 41 4.88 -15.20 0.06
N LEU A 42 5.03 -14.87 1.34
CA LEU A 42 4.39 -15.56 2.47
C LEU A 42 3.13 -14.85 2.98
N GLY A 43 2.72 -13.75 2.34
CA GLY A 43 1.52 -12.99 2.68
C GLY A 43 0.38 -13.24 1.70
N ALA A 44 -0.64 -12.39 1.72
CA ALA A 44 -1.82 -12.54 0.86
C ALA A 44 -1.52 -12.35 -0.62
N ASN A 45 -0.48 -11.55 -0.93
CA ASN A 45 0.05 -11.36 -2.27
C ASN A 45 -1.00 -10.91 -3.30
N PHE A 46 -1.99 -10.13 -2.85
CA PHE A 46 -3.18 -9.81 -3.64
C PHE A 46 -2.84 -9.14 -4.97
N ARG A 47 -1.85 -8.23 -5.00
CA ARG A 47 -1.49 -7.52 -6.23
C ARG A 47 -0.98 -8.47 -7.31
N ASN A 48 -0.15 -9.44 -6.93
CA ASN A 48 0.38 -10.42 -7.89
C ASN A 48 -0.69 -11.42 -8.32
N LEU A 49 -1.52 -11.91 -7.39
CA LEU A 49 -2.62 -12.84 -7.73
C LEU A 49 -3.65 -12.19 -8.67
N ILE A 50 -4.01 -10.92 -8.44
CA ILE A 50 -4.91 -10.17 -9.32
C ILE A 50 -4.27 -9.94 -10.69
N ALA A 51 -3.01 -9.52 -10.74
CA ALA A 51 -2.32 -9.24 -12.00
C ALA A 51 -2.17 -10.47 -12.91
N HIS A 52 -2.16 -11.67 -12.32
CA HIS A 52 -2.09 -12.94 -13.03
C HIS A 52 -3.44 -13.64 -13.20
N ASP A 53 -4.56 -13.00 -12.82
CA ASP A 53 -5.91 -13.58 -12.86
C ASP A 53 -6.06 -14.89 -12.06
N LEU A 54 -5.32 -14.99 -10.96
CA LEU A 54 -5.30 -16.16 -10.05
C LEU A 54 -6.11 -15.94 -8.77
N LEU A 55 -6.74 -14.77 -8.62
CA LEU A 55 -7.51 -14.44 -7.43
C LEU A 55 -8.99 -14.82 -7.61
N SER A 56 -9.48 -15.74 -6.77
CA SER A 56 -10.90 -16.11 -6.79
C SER A 56 -11.78 -14.97 -6.26
N PRO A 57 -13.05 -14.88 -6.71
CA PRO A 57 -14.02 -13.93 -6.15
C PRO A 57 -14.21 -14.09 -4.63
N ASP A 58 -14.04 -15.31 -4.12
CA ASP A 58 -14.18 -15.61 -2.69
C ASP A 58 -13.04 -15.03 -1.87
N ALA A 59 -11.82 -14.97 -2.44
CA ALA A 59 -10.69 -14.34 -1.78
C ALA A 59 -10.92 -12.83 -1.57
N LEU A 60 -11.68 -12.17 -2.45
CA LEU A 60 -12.09 -10.76 -2.29
C LEU A 60 -13.13 -10.57 -1.18
N ARG A 61 -13.77 -11.66 -0.71
CA ARG A 61 -14.71 -11.65 0.43
C ARG A 61 -14.05 -12.03 1.75
N SER A 62 -12.73 -12.26 1.76
CA SER A 62 -11.97 -12.63 2.96
C SER A 62 -11.77 -11.45 3.92
N GLU A 63 -11.48 -11.76 5.17
CA GLU A 63 -11.07 -10.76 6.18
C GLU A 63 -9.84 -9.97 5.72
N THR A 64 -8.91 -10.61 5.02
CA THR A 64 -7.70 -9.96 4.51
C THR A 64 -8.01 -8.96 3.40
N ALA A 65 -8.96 -9.28 2.51
CA ALA A 65 -9.44 -8.35 1.49
C ALA A 65 -10.23 -7.19 2.12
N PHE A 66 -11.05 -7.46 3.14
CA PHE A 66 -11.74 -6.42 3.91
C PHE A 66 -10.76 -5.49 4.62
N TYR A 67 -9.70 -6.04 5.21
CA TYR A 67 -8.63 -5.26 5.82
C TYR A 67 -7.90 -4.37 4.81
N LEU A 68 -7.52 -4.96 3.66
CA LEU A 68 -6.91 -4.22 2.57
C LEU A 68 -7.79 -3.04 2.11
N TRP A 69 -9.10 -3.23 2.01
CA TRP A 69 -10.04 -2.16 1.67
C TRP A 69 -9.95 -0.98 2.65
N TRP A 70 -9.97 -1.23 3.96
CA TRP A 70 -9.81 -0.18 4.97
C TRP A 70 -8.45 0.50 4.90
N LEU A 71 -7.38 -0.26 4.62
CA LEU A 71 -6.05 0.29 4.44
C LEU A 71 -5.98 1.23 3.23
N LEU A 72 -6.61 0.87 2.12
CA LEU A 72 -6.72 1.71 0.93
C LEU A 72 -7.54 2.98 1.22
N LEU A 73 -8.68 2.85 1.91
CA LEU A 73 -9.47 4.01 2.35
C LEU A 73 -8.65 4.94 3.24
N ARG A 74 -7.87 4.39 4.17
CA ARG A 74 -6.96 5.15 5.03
C ARG A 74 -5.96 5.94 4.19
N LEU A 75 -5.33 5.32 3.21
CA LEU A 75 -4.33 5.95 2.34
C LEU A 75 -4.91 7.09 1.49
N ILE A 76 -6.14 6.95 0.98
CA ILE A 76 -6.73 7.98 0.11
C ILE A 76 -7.44 9.09 0.88
N ALA A 77 -8.05 8.77 2.03
CA ALA A 77 -8.92 9.70 2.74
C ALA A 77 -8.19 10.48 3.84
N LEU A 78 -7.32 9.82 4.64
CA LEU A 78 -6.65 10.48 5.77
C LEU A 78 -5.72 11.64 5.38
N PRO A 79 -4.89 11.57 4.32
CA PRO A 79 -3.99 12.67 4.01
C PRO A 79 -4.72 13.88 3.38
N THR A 80 -6.04 13.82 3.22
CA THR A 80 -6.80 14.95 2.66
C THR A 80 -6.96 16.09 3.68
N PRO A 81 -6.91 17.37 3.26
CA PRO A 81 -7.09 18.51 4.16
C PRO A 81 -8.43 18.49 4.91
N LYS A 82 -9.48 17.99 4.26
CA LYS A 82 -10.81 17.84 4.87
C LYS A 82 -10.78 16.86 6.02
N MET A 83 -10.10 15.72 5.86
CA MET A 83 -10.00 14.73 6.92
C MET A 83 -9.10 15.21 8.06
N ALA A 84 -7.99 15.88 7.76
CA ALA A 84 -7.15 16.52 8.78
C ALA A 84 -7.96 17.49 9.65
N THR A 85 -8.75 18.37 9.01
CA THR A 85 -9.65 19.30 9.71
C THR A 85 -10.70 18.58 10.55
N PHE A 86 -11.27 17.49 10.03
CA PHE A 86 -12.26 16.68 10.75
C PHE A 86 -11.67 16.02 12.00
N VAL A 87 -10.46 15.48 11.91
CA VAL A 87 -9.76 14.86 13.05
C VAL A 87 -9.44 15.91 14.12
N GLU A 88 -8.91 17.08 13.74
CA GLU A 88 -8.62 18.17 14.69
C GLU A 88 -9.85 18.63 15.49
N ARG A 89 -11.02 18.69 14.85
CA ARG A 89 -12.29 19.05 15.51
C ARG A 89 -12.74 18.03 16.53
N ARG A 90 -12.40 16.75 16.35
CA ARG A 90 -12.80 15.65 17.23
C ARG A 90 -11.84 15.41 18.39
N SER A 91 -10.61 15.91 18.28
CA SER A 91 -9.57 15.83 19.31
C SER A 91 -9.61 16.98 20.32
N LYS A 92 -10.58 17.90 20.20
CA LYS A 92 -10.89 18.98 21.16
C LYS A 92 -12.21 18.66 21.85
#